data_AF-A0A9E2C979-F1
#
_entry.id   AF-A0A9E2C979-F1
#
_cell.length_a   1.000
_cell.length_b   1.000
_cell.length_c   1.000
_cell.angle_alpha   90.00
_cell.angle_beta   90.00
_cell.angle_gamma   90.00
#
_symmetry.space_group_name_H-M   'P 1'
#
loop_
_entity.id
_entity.type
_entity.pdbx_description
1 polymer ?
#
loop_
_entity_poly.entity_id
_entity_poly.type
_entity_poly.pdbx_seq_one_letter_code
_entity_poly.pdbx_strand_id
1 'polypeptide(L)'
;MSTPAVSPLMAAPRDALEQGRLGLFPATDFRATDGRCADCAAPPQALWYFQDELIAVPLRNVAGFDPALPAQDDVRAWAQAGHWQPDGQYPSLVWLAAPTLVPAATLSGDGATITFDDGTQRAFTLAPRLPSNESWFNGDSTAWLQPQTLALRGTLSGATFTARTIWPGSFDIDLASLAVAPLQADETLATLVRADDGGARAPAGARLLWERTPGAARAAAGKPVLALMLNGAQGDDDEAHGGHFAVATGYMGARGQWSDWLVNNFYNLDAWGEKGIIASTLTMDAYLTDLNSGQAWYRPSAMLVAVLREPRAALLYQQGVSRVFNHFYRHDFSYRHATANCAGISLDTLRSLGWDVPLVGPTSKLKAWAGLPWMAITEASISSGMQAFDYMSAERSNLFPFVAFNVAGSDLLGRLTRGKTAEQGLEQLLGEDVEALIYVHVPQIPSSRAFGQAPVSSYDEYMSRVPADRAQWKVLPAPPRAFPDALRDVRAPKEELPKSRRAVVVYGVLIAAFALYLMLRLVRRLTQ
;
A
#
# COMPACT_ATOMS: atom_id res chain seq x y z
N MET A 1 24.17 27.57 -30.87
CA MET A 1 24.03 27.90 -29.44
C MET A 1 24.27 26.61 -28.69
N SER A 2 25.42 26.52 -28.02
CA SER A 2 25.85 25.33 -27.30
C SER A 2 24.97 25.15 -26.07
N THR A 3 24.32 23.99 -25.95
CA THR A 3 23.67 23.53 -24.72
C THR A 3 24.70 23.51 -23.60
N PRO A 4 24.41 24.07 -22.41
CA PRO A 4 25.33 23.95 -21.30
C PRO A 4 25.35 22.47 -20.89
N ALA A 5 26.55 21.89 -20.83
CA ALA A 5 26.76 20.61 -20.20
C ALA A 5 26.38 20.76 -18.72
N VAL A 6 25.32 20.06 -18.30
CA VAL A 6 25.03 19.87 -16.87
C VAL A 6 26.15 18.98 -16.35
N SER A 7 27.11 19.58 -15.65
CA SER A 7 28.03 18.81 -14.80
C SER A 7 27.19 17.95 -13.87
N PRO A 8 27.50 16.65 -13.68
CA PRO A 8 26.85 15.88 -12.64
C PRO A 8 27.23 16.56 -11.32
N LEU A 9 26.28 17.23 -10.66
CA LEU A 9 26.49 17.65 -9.28
C LEU A 9 26.84 16.37 -8.52
N MET A 10 28.06 16.31 -7.96
CA MET A 10 28.43 15.31 -6.97
C MET A 10 27.33 15.32 -5.91
N ALA A 11 26.63 14.19 -5.75
CA ALA A 11 25.41 14.14 -4.97
C ALA A 11 25.74 13.98 -3.48
N ALA A 12 26.15 15.07 -2.84
CA ALA A 12 26.40 15.12 -1.40
C ALA A 12 25.12 14.82 -0.59
N PRO A 13 25.25 14.35 0.66
CA PRO A 13 24.13 14.28 1.59
C PRO A 13 23.41 15.64 1.68
N ARG A 14 22.08 15.61 1.60
CA ARG A 14 21.24 16.82 1.57
C ARG A 14 19.98 16.65 2.39
N ASP A 15 19.32 17.76 2.72
CA ASP A 15 18.00 17.70 3.34
C ASP A 15 16.99 17.10 2.35
N ALA A 16 16.09 16.25 2.86
CA ALA A 16 15.11 15.51 2.09
C ALA A 16 14.14 16.40 1.31
N LEU A 17 13.92 17.64 1.78
CA LEU A 17 12.99 18.61 1.20
C LEU A 17 13.68 19.78 0.50
N GLU A 18 15.03 19.84 0.51
CA GLU A 18 15.79 20.92 -0.12
C GLU A 18 15.54 21.02 -1.63
N GLN A 19 15.40 19.87 -2.29
CA GLN A 19 15.18 19.77 -3.73
C GLN A 19 14.65 18.38 -4.11
N GLY A 20 14.13 18.24 -5.34
CA GLY A 20 13.58 16.99 -5.85
C GLY A 20 12.07 16.95 -5.68
N ARG A 21 11.53 15.73 -5.51
CA ARG A 21 10.08 15.48 -5.47
C ARG A 21 9.70 14.58 -4.31
N LEU A 22 8.45 14.72 -3.89
CA LEU A 22 7.69 13.74 -3.15
C LEU A 22 6.56 13.28 -4.06
N GLY A 23 6.78 12.19 -4.79
CA GLY A 23 5.91 11.71 -5.85
C GLY A 23 5.64 12.77 -6.91
N LEU A 24 4.40 13.24 -6.99
CA LEU A 24 3.97 14.23 -7.98
C LEU A 24 4.31 15.67 -7.59
N PHE A 25 4.70 15.92 -6.33
CA PHE A 25 4.84 17.26 -5.77
C PHE A 25 6.31 17.66 -5.64
N PRO A 26 6.67 18.94 -5.85
CA PRO A 26 8.00 19.44 -5.51
C PRO A 26 8.26 19.28 -4.01
N ALA A 27 9.44 18.78 -3.63
CA ALA A 27 9.78 18.59 -2.22
C ALA A 27 9.84 19.93 -1.46
N THR A 28 10.21 21.00 -2.16
CA THR A 28 10.28 22.38 -1.65
C THR A 28 8.92 23.00 -1.30
N ASP A 29 7.81 22.37 -1.71
CA ASP A 29 6.46 22.80 -1.33
C ASP A 29 6.04 22.26 0.06
N PHE A 30 6.95 21.59 0.76
CA PHE A 30 6.74 21.03 2.08
C PHE A 30 7.75 21.58 3.09
N ARG A 31 7.38 21.49 4.38
CA ARG A 31 8.27 21.71 5.53
C ARG A 31 8.39 20.42 6.33
N ALA A 32 9.62 20.09 6.73
CA ALA A 32 9.89 18.97 7.62
C ALA A 32 9.55 19.35 9.07
N THR A 33 8.82 18.48 9.77
CA THR A 33 8.40 18.66 11.16
C THR A 33 8.01 17.33 11.78
N ASP A 34 7.41 17.33 12.96
CA ASP A 34 6.81 16.17 13.61
C ASP A 34 5.32 16.41 13.91
N GLY A 35 4.64 15.38 14.43
CA GLY A 35 3.23 15.48 14.82
C GLY A 35 2.95 16.35 16.06
N ARG A 36 3.96 16.98 16.67
CA ARG A 36 3.75 17.96 17.77
C ARG A 36 3.63 19.40 17.26
N CYS A 37 3.68 19.58 15.94
CA CYS A 37 3.49 20.86 15.27
C CYS A 37 2.11 21.48 15.57
N ALA A 38 2.10 22.70 16.12
CA ALA A 38 0.86 23.41 16.48
C ALA A 38 0.27 24.27 15.34
N ASP A 39 1.07 24.58 14.31
CA ASP A 39 0.70 25.43 13.17
C ASP A 39 0.54 24.65 11.85
N CYS A 40 0.59 23.31 11.91
CA CYS A 40 0.51 22.47 10.73
C CYS A 40 -0.91 22.41 10.16
N ALA A 41 -1.01 22.56 8.84
CA ALA A 41 -2.25 22.41 8.10
C ALA A 41 -2.62 20.92 7.89
N ALA A 42 -2.63 20.13 8.98
CA ALA A 42 -2.99 18.72 8.98
C ALA A 42 -4.06 18.45 10.06
N PRO A 43 -4.92 17.42 9.90
CA PRO A 43 -5.87 17.06 10.94
C PRO A 43 -5.16 16.76 12.27
N PRO A 44 -5.63 17.28 13.42
CA PRO A 44 -5.06 16.97 14.74
C PRO A 44 -4.95 15.47 15.02
N GLN A 45 -5.88 14.70 14.47
CA GLN A 45 -5.89 13.24 14.57
C GLN A 45 -4.71 12.62 13.84
N ALA A 46 -4.37 13.13 12.65
CA ALA A 46 -3.20 12.68 11.90
C ALA A 46 -1.92 13.00 12.70
N LEU A 47 -1.79 14.24 13.19
CA LEU A 47 -0.65 14.68 14.00
C LEU A 47 -0.46 13.82 15.27
N TRP A 48 -1.55 13.35 15.89
CA TRP A 48 -1.48 12.42 17.03
C TRP A 48 -0.78 11.08 16.69
N TYR A 49 -0.98 10.55 15.49
CA TYR A 49 -0.29 9.32 15.08
C TYR A 49 1.21 9.52 14.88
N PHE A 50 1.62 10.70 14.40
CA PHE A 50 2.98 11.03 13.99
C PHE A 50 3.75 11.90 15.01
N GLN A 51 3.34 11.93 16.27
CA GLN A 51 3.92 12.83 17.30
C GLN A 51 5.45 12.71 17.43
N ASP A 52 6.00 11.52 17.18
CA ASP A 52 7.43 11.22 17.28
C ASP A 52 8.06 10.90 15.92
N GLU A 53 7.34 11.15 14.84
CA GLU A 53 7.74 10.78 13.50
C GLU A 53 8.06 12.01 12.67
N LEU A 54 9.14 11.94 11.87
CA LEU A 54 9.45 12.99 10.92
C LEU A 54 8.48 12.94 9.74
N ILE A 55 7.73 14.01 9.56
CA ILE A 55 6.74 14.20 8.50
C ILE A 55 7.08 15.43 7.65
N ALA A 56 6.64 15.40 6.40
CA ALA A 56 6.55 16.56 5.53
C ALA A 56 5.10 17.05 5.55
N VAL A 57 4.89 18.31 5.91
CA VAL A 57 3.60 18.98 5.81
C VAL A 57 3.62 19.99 4.66
N PRO A 58 2.56 20.06 3.84
CA PRO A 58 2.51 21.02 2.74
C PRO A 58 2.44 22.46 3.26
N LEU A 59 3.05 23.39 2.53
CA LEU A 59 3.04 24.82 2.85
C LEU A 59 1.71 25.50 2.48
N ARG A 60 0.88 24.88 1.63
CA ARG A 60 -0.36 25.44 1.07
C ARG A 60 -1.27 24.35 0.50
N ASN A 61 -2.52 24.73 0.21
CA ASN A 61 -3.47 23.97 -0.61
C ASN A 61 -3.64 22.50 -0.18
N VAL A 62 -3.82 22.26 1.12
CA VAL A 62 -3.99 20.91 1.65
C VAL A 62 -5.32 20.32 1.21
N ALA A 63 -5.33 19.01 0.92
CA ALA A 63 -6.54 18.28 0.60
C ALA A 63 -7.59 18.43 1.71
N GLY A 64 -8.74 18.99 1.36
CA GLY A 64 -9.91 19.06 2.23
C GLY A 64 -10.72 17.77 2.19
N PHE A 65 -11.82 17.73 2.92
CA PHE A 65 -12.83 16.67 2.85
C PHE A 65 -14.16 17.19 3.41
N ASP A 66 -15.30 16.62 3.00
CA ASP A 66 -16.60 16.90 3.62
C ASP A 66 -16.77 16.06 4.89
N PRO A 67 -16.79 16.67 6.08
CA PRO A 67 -16.85 15.94 7.33
C PRO A 67 -18.17 15.16 7.53
N ALA A 68 -19.23 15.46 6.77
CA ALA A 68 -20.54 14.82 6.93
C ALA A 68 -20.73 13.59 6.04
N LEU A 69 -19.85 13.37 5.06
CA LEU A 69 -19.94 12.26 4.12
C LEU A 69 -19.02 11.10 4.52
N PRO A 70 -19.41 9.84 4.23
CA PRO A 70 -18.47 8.72 4.23
C PRO A 70 -17.31 8.97 3.25
N ALA A 71 -16.12 8.46 3.57
CA ALA A 71 -14.89 8.78 2.83
C ALA A 71 -14.99 8.58 1.31
N GLN A 72 -15.61 7.49 0.86
CA GLN A 72 -15.74 7.18 -0.56
C GLN A 72 -16.80 8.05 -1.27
N ASP A 73 -17.85 8.44 -0.54
CA ASP A 73 -18.88 9.35 -1.07
C ASP A 73 -18.34 10.78 -1.17
N ASP A 74 -17.52 11.21 -0.20
CA ASP A 74 -16.79 12.48 -0.26
C ASP A 74 -15.89 12.55 -1.50
N VAL A 75 -15.07 11.53 -1.74
CA VAL A 75 -14.21 11.47 -2.94
C VAL A 75 -15.03 11.55 -4.22
N ARG A 76 -16.13 10.79 -4.30
CA ARG A 76 -17.00 10.78 -5.47
C ARG A 76 -17.64 12.15 -5.70
N ALA A 77 -18.19 12.76 -4.66
CA ALA A 77 -18.82 14.07 -4.73
C ALA A 77 -17.82 15.17 -5.15
N TRP A 78 -16.62 15.17 -4.56
CA TRP A 78 -15.53 16.09 -4.92
C TRP A 78 -15.10 15.91 -6.38
N ALA A 79 -14.84 14.67 -6.81
CA ALA A 79 -14.38 14.40 -8.16
C ALA A 79 -15.46 14.78 -9.21
N GLN A 80 -16.73 14.51 -8.93
CA GLN A 80 -17.84 14.92 -9.80
C GLN A 80 -18.00 16.44 -9.89
N ALA A 81 -17.91 17.14 -8.75
CA ALA A 81 -17.99 18.61 -8.70
C ALA A 81 -16.81 19.27 -9.45
N GLY A 82 -15.63 18.66 -9.40
CA GLY A 82 -14.45 19.08 -10.17
C GLY A 82 -14.40 18.59 -11.61
N HIS A 83 -15.47 17.98 -12.13
CA HIS A 83 -15.52 17.37 -13.47
C HIS A 83 -14.35 16.41 -13.74
N TRP A 84 -13.99 15.64 -12.73
CA TRP A 84 -12.91 14.65 -12.75
C TRP A 84 -11.53 15.25 -13.03
N GLN A 85 -11.33 16.55 -12.80
CA GLN A 85 -10.03 17.19 -12.90
C GLN A 85 -9.39 17.35 -11.51
N PRO A 86 -8.06 17.15 -11.40
CA PRO A 86 -7.36 17.48 -10.18
C PRO A 86 -7.34 19.00 -9.96
N ASP A 87 -7.42 19.42 -8.70
CA ASP A 87 -7.49 20.84 -8.28
C ASP A 87 -6.19 21.35 -7.63
N GLY A 88 -5.15 20.53 -7.63
CA GLY A 88 -3.81 20.88 -7.14
C GLY A 88 -3.64 20.74 -5.62
N GLN A 89 -4.57 20.05 -4.94
CA GLN A 89 -4.45 19.77 -3.52
C GLN A 89 -3.27 18.85 -3.18
N TYR A 90 -2.68 19.08 -2.00
CA TYR A 90 -1.55 18.32 -1.46
C TYR A 90 -2.02 17.34 -0.38
N PRO A 91 -1.34 16.18 -0.19
CA PRO A 91 -1.57 15.33 0.98
C PRO A 91 -1.40 16.13 2.28
N SER A 92 -2.22 15.86 3.29
CA SER A 92 -2.14 16.57 4.59
C SER A 92 -0.83 16.35 5.32
N LEU A 93 -0.20 15.20 5.09
CA LEU A 93 1.19 14.93 5.46
C LEU A 93 1.75 13.82 4.57
N VAL A 94 3.08 13.74 4.52
CA VAL A 94 3.83 12.60 3.99
C VAL A 94 4.80 12.12 5.08
N TRP A 95 4.82 10.82 5.38
CA TRP A 95 5.79 10.26 6.33
C TRP A 95 7.16 10.17 5.66
N LEU A 96 8.14 10.93 6.17
CA LEU A 96 9.51 10.95 5.63
C LEU A 96 10.44 9.94 6.30
N ALA A 97 10.14 9.56 7.55
CA ALA A 97 10.96 8.74 8.44
C ALA A 97 12.34 9.33 8.84
N ALA A 98 13.08 9.98 7.94
CA ALA A 98 14.37 10.59 8.23
C ALA A 98 14.72 11.80 7.35
N PRO A 99 15.52 12.76 7.85
CA PRO A 99 15.65 14.09 7.25
C PRO A 99 16.70 14.18 6.14
N THR A 100 17.70 13.30 6.12
CA THR A 100 18.82 13.41 5.17
C THR A 100 18.67 12.38 4.06
N LEU A 101 18.82 12.83 2.80
CA LEU A 101 18.93 11.99 1.61
C LEU A 101 20.38 11.92 1.13
N VAL A 102 20.81 10.72 0.78
CA VAL A 102 22.09 10.46 0.09
C VAL A 102 21.75 9.76 -1.24
N PRO A 103 21.83 10.46 -2.38
CA PRO A 103 21.35 9.88 -3.65
C PRO A 103 22.19 8.72 -4.19
N ALA A 104 23.47 8.64 -3.81
CA ALA A 104 24.36 7.56 -4.22
C ALA A 104 25.47 7.36 -3.16
N ALA A 105 25.68 6.11 -2.79
CA ALA A 105 26.70 5.68 -1.85
C ALA A 105 27.08 4.21 -2.08
N THR A 106 28.23 3.79 -1.54
CA THR A 106 28.67 2.39 -1.54
C THR A 106 29.00 1.94 -0.11
N LEU A 107 28.61 0.69 0.20
CA LEU A 107 28.84 0.07 1.50
C LEU A 107 30.16 -0.71 1.51
N SER A 108 30.94 -0.59 2.58
CA SER A 108 32.15 -1.40 2.76
C SER A 108 31.83 -2.87 2.96
N GLY A 109 32.80 -3.76 2.68
CA GLY A 109 32.62 -5.21 2.79
C GLY A 109 32.28 -5.71 4.20
N ASP A 110 32.69 -4.99 5.24
CA ASP A 110 32.35 -5.26 6.63
C ASP A 110 31.02 -4.61 7.08
N GLY A 111 30.38 -3.82 6.22
CA GLY A 111 29.15 -3.09 6.53
C GLY A 111 29.31 -1.96 7.56
N ALA A 112 30.53 -1.56 7.91
CA ALA A 112 30.79 -0.57 8.96
C ALA A 112 31.02 0.86 8.44
N THR A 113 31.26 1.03 7.13
CA THR A 113 31.58 2.31 6.51
C THR A 113 30.73 2.52 5.25
N ILE A 114 30.26 3.74 5.06
CA ILE A 114 29.62 4.18 3.82
C ILE A 114 30.50 5.22 3.13
N THR A 115 30.67 5.08 1.82
CA THR A 115 31.36 6.07 0.98
C THR A 115 30.34 6.76 0.09
N PHE A 116 30.23 8.08 0.19
CA PHE A 116 29.36 8.87 -0.67
C PHE A 116 30.00 9.10 -2.04
N ASP A 117 29.20 9.55 -3.01
CA ASP A 117 29.65 9.80 -4.39
C ASP A 117 30.73 10.90 -4.49
N ASP A 118 30.83 11.78 -3.49
CA ASP A 118 31.90 12.78 -3.39
C ASP A 118 33.24 12.22 -2.84
N GLY A 119 33.30 10.91 -2.57
CA GLY A 119 34.45 10.21 -1.99
C GLY A 119 34.52 10.27 -0.46
N THR A 120 33.60 11.01 0.18
CA THR A 120 33.57 11.18 1.62
C THR A 120 33.17 9.88 2.31
N GLN A 121 33.95 9.46 3.30
CA GLN A 121 33.64 8.29 4.13
C GLN A 121 33.01 8.68 5.47
N ARG A 122 32.04 7.87 5.91
CA ARG A 122 31.38 7.98 7.21
C ARG A 122 31.26 6.61 7.85
N ALA A 123 31.32 6.56 9.17
CA ALA A 123 30.88 5.39 9.92
C ALA A 123 29.40 5.13 9.58
N PHE A 124 29.08 3.88 9.27
CA PHE A 124 27.73 3.46 8.91
C PHE A 124 27.09 2.75 10.08
N THR A 125 25.93 3.26 10.50
CA THR A 125 25.11 2.64 11.54
C THR A 125 23.67 2.53 11.07
N LEU A 126 22.90 1.68 11.73
CA LEU A 126 21.49 1.47 11.43
C LEU A 126 20.63 2.18 12.47
N ALA A 127 19.45 2.65 12.05
CA ALA A 127 18.43 3.11 12.98
C ALA A 127 18.12 2.01 14.01
N PRO A 128 17.67 2.36 15.23
CA PRO A 128 17.35 1.35 16.24
C PRO A 128 16.33 0.32 15.74
N ARG A 129 16.61 -0.96 16.00
CA ARG A 129 15.67 -2.07 15.77
C ARG A 129 14.51 -1.97 16.75
N LEU A 130 13.28 -2.05 16.26
CA LEU A 130 12.12 -2.27 17.12
C LEU A 130 12.21 -3.66 17.75
N PRO A 131 11.95 -3.82 19.07
CA PRO A 131 12.01 -5.12 19.72
C PRO A 131 11.15 -6.20 19.06
N SER A 132 10.04 -5.79 18.43
CA SER A 132 9.11 -6.67 17.73
C SER A 132 9.53 -7.04 16.30
N ASN A 133 10.43 -6.30 15.66
CA ASN A 133 10.74 -6.53 14.25
C ASN A 133 11.63 -7.75 14.06
N GLU A 134 11.10 -8.83 13.46
CA GLU A 134 11.86 -10.06 13.16
C GLU A 134 12.55 -10.07 11.78
N SER A 135 12.39 -8.99 11.01
CA SER A 135 12.92 -8.83 9.65
C SER A 135 14.06 -7.82 9.63
N TRP A 136 15.16 -8.16 10.30
CA TRP A 136 16.25 -7.22 10.54
C TRP A 136 17.45 -7.44 9.63
N PHE A 137 18.09 -6.34 9.30
CA PHE A 137 19.37 -6.28 8.59
C PHE A 137 20.43 -7.14 9.30
N ASN A 138 21.16 -7.97 8.53
CA ASN A 138 22.22 -8.83 9.03
C ASN A 138 23.40 -8.93 8.03
N GLY A 139 24.29 -9.90 8.23
CA GLY A 139 25.43 -10.12 7.33
C GLY A 139 25.04 -10.46 5.89
N ASP A 140 23.93 -11.18 5.68
CA ASP A 140 23.43 -11.50 4.33
C ASP A 140 22.91 -10.23 3.63
N SER A 141 22.28 -9.33 4.38
CA SER A 141 21.89 -8.00 3.90
C SER A 141 23.11 -7.21 3.42
N THR A 142 24.19 -7.17 4.23
CA THR A 142 25.45 -6.51 3.86
C THR A 142 26.02 -7.10 2.58
N ALA A 143 26.14 -8.43 2.49
CA ALA A 143 26.71 -9.10 1.33
C ALA A 143 25.91 -8.84 0.04
N TRP A 144 24.59 -8.76 0.15
CA TRP A 144 23.71 -8.49 -0.99
C TRP A 144 23.75 -7.02 -1.43
N LEU A 145 23.86 -6.07 -0.50
CA LEU A 145 23.87 -4.63 -0.77
C LEU A 145 25.24 -4.09 -1.20
N GLN A 146 26.34 -4.67 -0.69
CA GLN A 146 27.71 -4.24 -0.94
C GLN A 146 28.07 -4.02 -2.42
N PRO A 147 27.71 -4.89 -3.38
CA PRO A 147 28.09 -4.70 -4.78
C PRO A 147 27.25 -3.64 -5.51
N GLN A 148 26.30 -2.99 -4.84
CA GLN A 148 25.32 -2.10 -5.44
C GLN A 148 25.61 -0.63 -5.11
N THR A 149 25.20 0.28 -5.99
CA THR A 149 25.02 1.68 -5.60
C THR A 149 23.76 1.78 -4.74
N LEU A 150 23.84 2.52 -3.63
CA LEU A 150 22.76 2.67 -2.68
C LEU A 150 22.29 4.12 -2.64
N ALA A 151 20.97 4.34 -2.69
CA ALA A 151 20.39 5.59 -2.22
C ALA A 151 19.93 5.40 -0.77
N LEU A 152 20.26 6.33 0.11
CA LEU A 152 20.01 6.19 1.54
C LEU A 152 19.15 7.35 2.04
N ARG A 153 18.32 7.06 3.04
CA ARG A 153 17.72 8.08 3.90
C ARG A 153 18.11 7.82 5.34
N GLY A 154 18.46 8.85 6.09
CA GLY A 154 18.95 8.69 7.45
C GLY A 154 19.22 10.01 8.17
N THR A 155 20.02 9.94 9.22
CA THR A 155 20.52 11.10 9.96
C THR A 155 22.03 11.14 9.91
N LEU A 156 22.60 12.29 9.53
CA LEU A 156 24.03 12.53 9.60
C LEU A 156 24.38 13.25 10.91
N SER A 157 25.23 12.64 11.75
CA SER A 157 25.73 13.21 13.00
C SER A 157 27.25 13.12 13.06
N GLY A 158 27.92 14.24 12.77
CA GLY A 158 29.39 14.30 12.70
C GLY A 158 29.93 13.34 11.64
N ALA A 159 30.75 12.38 12.06
CA ALA A 159 31.37 11.38 11.19
C ALA A 159 30.51 10.11 10.96
N THR A 160 29.30 10.06 11.52
CA THR A 160 28.43 8.88 11.46
C THR A 160 27.16 9.17 10.66
N PHE A 161 26.81 8.27 9.75
CA PHE A 161 25.52 8.24 9.07
C PHE A 161 24.70 7.06 9.60
N THR A 162 23.54 7.37 10.20
CA THR A 162 22.58 6.37 10.67
C THR A 162 21.50 6.20 9.62
N ALA A 163 21.50 5.08 8.90
CA ALA A 163 20.51 4.78 7.87
C ALA A 163 19.16 4.41 8.50
N ARG A 164 18.08 4.91 7.90
CA ARG A 164 16.69 4.54 8.16
C ARG A 164 16.10 3.75 7.00
N THR A 165 16.42 4.14 5.75
CA THR A 165 16.09 3.40 4.53
C THR A 165 17.37 3.10 3.74
N ILE A 166 17.37 1.97 3.03
CA ILE A 166 18.49 1.56 2.16
C ILE A 166 17.92 1.11 0.82
N TRP A 167 17.94 1.97 -0.18
CA TRP A 167 17.45 1.69 -1.53
C TRP A 167 18.55 1.12 -2.42
N PRO A 168 18.44 -0.13 -2.90
CA PRO A 168 19.41 -0.72 -3.82
C PRO A 168 19.21 -0.19 -5.24
N GLY A 169 20.28 0.21 -5.92
CA GLY A 169 20.21 0.71 -7.30
C GLY A 169 19.71 -0.32 -8.31
N SER A 170 19.78 -1.62 -7.99
CA SER A 170 19.18 -2.68 -8.82
C SER A 170 17.66 -2.59 -8.93
N PHE A 171 16.99 -1.82 -8.06
CA PHE A 171 15.54 -1.62 -8.16
C PHE A 171 15.17 -0.63 -9.27
N ASP A 172 16.08 0.25 -9.70
CA ASP A 172 15.80 1.23 -10.75
C ASP A 172 15.43 0.52 -12.06
N ILE A 173 14.46 1.07 -12.79
CA ILE A 173 14.03 0.50 -14.07
C ILE A 173 15.00 0.95 -15.16
N ASP A 174 15.75 0.02 -15.75
CA ASP A 174 16.59 0.35 -16.91
C ASP A 174 15.73 0.65 -18.14
N LEU A 175 15.34 1.92 -18.29
CA LEU A 175 14.50 2.40 -19.38
C LEU A 175 15.12 2.13 -20.75
N ALA A 176 16.45 2.08 -20.87
CA ALA A 176 17.12 1.91 -22.14
C ALA A 176 17.02 0.47 -22.66
N SER A 177 16.97 -0.53 -21.76
CA SER A 177 16.85 -1.95 -22.13
C SER A 177 15.41 -2.42 -22.33
N LEU A 178 14.40 -1.60 -22.02
CA LEU A 178 13.00 -1.97 -22.22
C LEU A 178 12.68 -2.24 -23.70
N ALA A 179 12.33 -3.49 -23.98
CA ALA A 179 11.78 -3.95 -25.24
C ALA A 179 10.38 -4.54 -25.00
N VAL A 180 9.46 -4.29 -25.93
CA VAL A 180 8.07 -4.76 -25.83
C VAL A 180 8.06 -6.28 -25.82
N ALA A 181 7.58 -6.84 -24.72
CA ALA A 181 7.42 -8.26 -24.47
C ALA A 181 6.02 -8.48 -23.85
N PRO A 182 4.95 -8.50 -24.67
CA PRO A 182 3.58 -8.67 -24.20
C PRO A 182 3.40 -10.02 -23.51
N LEU A 183 2.32 -10.17 -22.74
CA LEU A 183 1.93 -11.47 -22.19
C LEU A 183 1.73 -12.48 -23.33
N GLN A 184 2.30 -13.67 -23.18
CA GLN A 184 2.02 -14.81 -24.07
C GLN A 184 0.60 -15.32 -23.88
N ALA A 185 0.13 -16.19 -24.79
CA ALA A 185 -1.24 -16.70 -24.78
C ALA A 185 -1.61 -17.47 -23.50
N ASP A 186 -0.63 -18.09 -22.85
CA ASP A 186 -0.74 -18.83 -21.59
C ASP A 186 -0.29 -18.02 -20.35
N GLU A 187 0.16 -16.77 -20.56
CA GLU A 187 0.54 -15.87 -19.47
C GLU A 187 -0.60 -14.93 -19.07
N THR A 188 -0.65 -14.64 -17.77
CA THR A 188 -1.49 -13.60 -17.17
C THR A 188 -0.63 -12.81 -16.19
N LEU A 189 -1.12 -11.65 -15.72
CA LEU A 189 -0.45 -10.95 -14.61
C LEU A 189 -0.32 -11.87 -13.38
N ALA A 190 -1.35 -12.69 -13.10
CA ALA A 190 -1.30 -13.65 -12.01
C ALA A 190 -0.17 -14.69 -12.17
N THR A 191 0.09 -15.19 -13.39
CA THR A 191 1.19 -16.14 -13.60
C THR A 191 2.55 -15.47 -13.49
N LEU A 192 2.70 -14.20 -13.92
CA LEU A 192 3.93 -13.43 -13.71
C LEU A 192 4.24 -13.22 -12.22
N VAL A 193 3.23 -12.88 -11.42
CA VAL A 193 3.39 -12.71 -9.97
C VAL A 193 3.75 -14.03 -9.28
N ARG A 194 3.26 -15.16 -9.80
CA ARG A 194 3.49 -16.49 -9.19
C ARG A 194 4.74 -17.20 -9.71
N ALA A 195 5.37 -16.69 -10.75
CA ALA A 195 6.63 -17.25 -11.26
C ALA A 195 7.68 -17.31 -10.14
N ASP A 196 8.51 -18.35 -10.16
CA ASP A 196 9.60 -18.55 -9.20
C ASP A 196 9.18 -18.43 -7.72
N ASP A 197 8.00 -18.98 -7.39
CA ASP A 197 7.38 -18.92 -6.06
C ASP A 197 7.15 -17.48 -5.55
N GLY A 198 6.87 -16.54 -6.47
CA GLY A 198 6.77 -15.12 -6.15
C GLY A 198 8.06 -14.34 -6.38
N GLY A 199 9.15 -15.00 -6.81
CA GLY A 199 10.41 -14.38 -7.18
C GLY A 199 11.21 -13.83 -6.00
N ALA A 200 10.99 -14.32 -4.77
CA ALA A 200 11.68 -13.80 -3.58
C ALA A 200 13.22 -13.81 -3.69
N ARG A 201 13.78 -14.73 -4.48
CA ARG A 201 15.22 -14.89 -4.74
C ARG A 201 15.62 -14.53 -6.16
N ALA A 202 14.67 -14.16 -7.02
CA ALA A 202 14.97 -13.75 -8.38
C ALA A 202 15.68 -12.38 -8.37
N PRO A 203 16.42 -11.99 -9.41
CA PRO A 203 16.90 -10.62 -9.52
C PRO A 203 15.73 -9.65 -9.74
N ALA A 204 15.88 -8.40 -9.28
CA ALA A 204 14.96 -7.33 -9.66
C ALA A 204 14.91 -7.19 -11.18
N GLY A 205 13.73 -6.88 -11.72
CA GLY A 205 13.56 -6.84 -13.16
C GLY A 205 12.31 -6.11 -13.61
N ALA A 206 12.32 -5.67 -14.87
CA ALA A 206 11.19 -5.00 -15.50
C ALA A 206 10.89 -5.61 -16.87
N ARG A 207 9.61 -5.73 -17.21
CA ARG A 207 9.10 -6.23 -18.49
C ARG A 207 8.10 -5.23 -19.06
N LEU A 208 8.38 -4.70 -20.24
CA LEU A 208 7.46 -3.82 -20.96
C LEU A 208 6.34 -4.66 -21.60
N LEU A 209 5.13 -4.63 -21.03
CA LEU A 209 4.01 -5.45 -21.49
C LEU A 209 3.28 -4.81 -22.67
N TRP A 210 3.25 -3.48 -22.74
CA TRP A 210 2.53 -2.74 -23.77
C TRP A 210 3.07 -1.32 -23.89
N GLU A 211 3.06 -0.77 -25.11
CA GLU A 211 3.23 0.66 -25.35
C GLU A 211 2.29 1.15 -26.47
N ARG A 212 1.82 2.39 -26.34
CA ARG A 212 0.91 3.03 -27.30
C ARG A 212 1.60 3.34 -28.61
N THR A 213 2.81 3.86 -28.50
CA THR A 213 3.67 4.24 -29.63
C THR A 213 5.07 3.66 -29.39
N PRO A 214 5.73 3.13 -30.43
CA PRO A 214 7.06 2.57 -30.30
C PRO A 214 8.06 3.49 -29.57
N GLY A 215 8.67 2.99 -28.50
CA GLY A 215 9.65 3.73 -27.70
C GLY A 215 9.08 4.64 -26.61
N ALA A 216 7.77 4.66 -26.38
CA ALA A 216 7.16 5.48 -25.33
C ALA A 216 7.73 5.16 -23.94
N ALA A 217 7.98 3.88 -23.65
CA ALA A 217 8.56 3.44 -22.38
C ALA A 217 10.02 3.91 -22.21
N ARG A 218 10.82 3.89 -23.29
CA ARG A 218 12.22 4.37 -23.26
C ARG A 218 12.31 5.88 -23.06
N ALA A 219 11.27 6.60 -23.48
CA ALA A 219 11.09 8.03 -23.25
C ALA A 219 10.31 8.35 -21.95
N ALA A 220 10.20 7.39 -21.02
CA ALA A 220 9.42 7.59 -19.79
C ALA A 220 10.09 8.53 -18.78
N ALA A 221 11.38 8.81 -18.89
CA ALA A 221 12.08 9.74 -18.00
C ALA A 221 11.35 11.08 -17.89
N GLY A 222 11.04 11.51 -16.66
CA GLY A 222 10.30 12.72 -16.37
C GLY A 222 8.79 12.65 -16.62
N LYS A 223 8.24 11.50 -17.03
CA LYS A 223 6.80 11.31 -17.21
C LYS A 223 6.10 10.93 -15.90
N PRO A 224 4.86 11.39 -15.69
CA PRO A 224 4.06 10.99 -14.56
C PRO A 224 3.70 9.50 -14.62
N VAL A 225 3.52 8.90 -13.45
CA VAL A 225 3.13 7.50 -13.32
C VAL A 225 1.99 7.31 -12.33
N LEU A 226 1.21 6.27 -12.56
CA LEU A 226 0.34 5.62 -11.58
C LEU A 226 0.72 4.14 -11.55
N ALA A 227 0.98 3.59 -10.37
CA ALA A 227 1.41 2.22 -10.24
C ALA A 227 0.56 1.43 -9.23
N LEU A 228 0.20 0.20 -9.60
CA LEU A 228 -0.45 -0.76 -8.72
C LEU A 228 0.62 -1.64 -8.09
N MET A 229 0.73 -1.65 -6.77
CA MET A 229 1.76 -2.39 -6.02
C MET A 229 1.14 -3.57 -5.29
N LEU A 230 1.77 -4.74 -5.40
CA LEU A 230 1.41 -5.97 -4.71
C LEU A 230 2.64 -6.53 -4.00
N ASN A 231 2.60 -6.62 -2.68
CA ASN A 231 3.61 -7.34 -1.92
C ASN A 231 3.12 -8.75 -1.58
N GLY A 232 4.06 -9.69 -1.55
CA GLY A 232 3.83 -11.10 -1.33
C GLY A 232 3.44 -11.50 0.09
N ALA A 233 3.28 -12.80 0.26
CA ALA A 233 3.17 -13.44 1.56
C ALA A 233 4.51 -13.39 2.30
N GLN A 234 4.46 -13.28 3.63
CA GLN A 234 5.63 -13.48 4.47
C GLN A 234 5.94 -14.97 4.62
N GLY A 235 7.21 -15.33 4.81
CA GLY A 235 7.66 -16.72 4.87
C GLY A 235 7.38 -17.44 6.19
N ASP A 236 7.09 -16.70 7.27
CA ASP A 236 7.02 -17.24 8.63
C ASP A 236 6.00 -16.53 9.54
N ASP A 237 5.00 -15.88 8.94
CA ASP A 237 3.85 -15.27 9.62
C ASP A 237 2.56 -15.72 8.94
N ASP A 238 1.81 -16.56 9.65
CA ASP A 238 0.63 -17.25 9.13
C ASP A 238 -0.53 -16.28 8.88
N GLU A 239 -0.54 -15.09 9.52
CA GLU A 239 -1.55 -14.05 9.28
C GLU A 239 -1.26 -13.22 8.02
N ALA A 240 -0.02 -13.26 7.52
CA ALA A 240 0.43 -12.39 6.45
C ALA A 240 0.51 -13.05 5.06
N HIS A 241 -0.15 -14.19 4.86
CA HIS A 241 -0.21 -14.85 3.55
C HIS A 241 -1.04 -14.07 2.50
N GLY A 242 -1.94 -13.18 2.94
CA GLY A 242 -2.75 -12.35 2.06
C GLY A 242 -1.97 -11.34 1.22
N GLY A 243 -0.75 -11.01 1.65
CA GLY A 243 0.05 -9.94 1.02
C GLY A 243 -0.42 -8.55 1.42
N HIS A 244 -0.07 -7.56 0.60
CA HIS A 244 -0.52 -6.17 0.79
C HIS A 244 -0.60 -5.46 -0.54
N PHE A 245 -1.62 -4.61 -0.71
CA PHE A 245 -1.87 -3.85 -1.93
C PHE A 245 -1.80 -2.35 -1.65
N ALA A 246 -1.15 -1.61 -2.55
CA ALA A 246 -1.11 -0.17 -2.50
C ALA A 246 -1.14 0.42 -3.91
N VAL A 247 -1.42 1.71 -4.02
CA VAL A 247 -1.25 2.46 -5.26
C VAL A 247 -0.22 3.55 -5.02
N ALA A 248 0.69 3.70 -5.99
CA ALA A 248 1.74 4.69 -5.95
C ALA A 248 1.60 5.71 -7.09
N THR A 249 2.05 6.93 -6.85
CA THR A 249 2.11 7.99 -7.87
C THR A 249 3.44 8.73 -7.80
N GLY A 250 3.91 9.23 -8.95
CA GLY A 250 5.17 9.94 -9.01
C GLY A 250 5.57 10.34 -10.42
N TYR A 251 6.85 10.69 -10.57
CA TYR A 251 7.48 10.90 -11.86
C TYR A 251 8.61 9.89 -12.03
N MET A 252 8.70 9.26 -13.20
CA MET A 252 9.81 8.38 -13.51
C MET A 252 11.12 9.17 -13.49
N GLY A 253 12.10 8.74 -12.71
CA GLY A 253 13.41 9.38 -12.65
C GLY A 253 14.17 9.30 -13.97
N ALA A 254 15.19 10.15 -14.13
CA ALA A 254 15.97 10.22 -15.37
C ALA A 254 16.65 8.90 -15.74
N ARG A 255 16.99 8.08 -14.74
CA ARG A 255 17.55 6.73 -14.89
C ARG A 255 16.55 5.62 -14.56
N GLY A 256 15.25 5.94 -14.57
CA GLY A 256 14.18 5.03 -14.15
C GLY A 256 14.07 4.81 -12.65
N GLN A 257 14.57 5.77 -11.86
CA GLN A 257 14.45 5.79 -10.41
C GLN A 257 13.01 6.03 -9.98
N TRP A 258 12.61 5.40 -8.88
CA TRP A 258 11.23 5.46 -8.36
C TRP A 258 11.15 5.40 -6.83
N SER A 259 12.27 5.61 -6.14
CA SER A 259 12.37 5.62 -4.67
C SER A 259 11.60 6.76 -4.01
N ASP A 260 11.33 7.84 -4.74
CA ASP A 260 10.63 9.04 -4.27
C ASP A 260 9.12 9.02 -4.58
N TRP A 261 8.61 7.99 -5.25
CA TRP A 261 7.17 7.87 -5.53
C TRP A 261 6.37 7.79 -4.23
N LEU A 262 5.21 8.43 -4.19
CA LEU A 262 4.33 8.36 -3.03
C LEU A 262 3.48 7.11 -3.09
N VAL A 263 3.57 6.28 -2.05
CA VAL A 263 2.77 5.08 -1.85
C VAL A 263 1.68 5.39 -0.83
N ASN A 264 0.45 4.97 -1.12
CA ASN A 264 -0.68 5.14 -0.21
C ASN A 264 -0.89 3.86 0.59
N ASN A 265 -0.25 3.82 1.76
CA ASN A 265 -0.07 2.63 2.58
C ASN A 265 -1.12 2.53 3.69
N PHE A 266 -2.11 1.65 3.52
CA PHE A 266 -3.19 1.46 4.50
C PHE A 266 -2.93 0.27 5.41
N TYR A 267 -2.75 0.53 6.70
CA TYR A 267 -2.66 -0.46 7.77
C TYR A 267 -3.65 -0.11 8.88
N ASN A 268 -3.85 -1.04 9.82
CA ASN A 268 -4.71 -0.77 10.97
C ASN A 268 -4.10 0.31 11.88
N LEU A 269 -4.79 1.44 12.03
CA LEU A 269 -4.39 2.54 12.93
C LEU A 269 -4.65 2.24 14.40
N ASP A 270 -5.55 1.29 14.70
CA ASP A 270 -5.97 0.92 16.05
C ASP A 270 -5.06 -0.14 16.71
N ALA A 271 -3.92 -0.45 16.10
CA ALA A 271 -2.95 -1.41 16.64
C ALA A 271 -1.51 -0.96 16.40
N TRP A 272 -0.63 -1.29 17.34
CA TRP A 272 0.82 -1.19 17.15
C TRP A 272 1.30 -2.42 16.41
N GLY A 273 1.47 -2.29 15.09
CA GLY A 273 2.01 -3.39 14.29
C GLY A 273 3.44 -3.75 14.71
N GLU A 274 3.81 -5.03 14.54
CA GLU A 274 5.16 -5.58 14.76
C GLU A 274 6.27 -4.66 14.20
N LYS A 275 5.98 -4.02 13.07
CA LYS A 275 6.92 -3.29 12.24
C LYS A 275 6.88 -1.78 12.46
N GLY A 276 6.09 -1.32 13.44
CA GLY A 276 5.89 0.11 13.72
C GLY A 276 5.25 0.88 12.56
N ILE A 277 4.53 0.19 11.65
CA ILE A 277 3.89 0.83 10.50
C ILE A 277 2.76 1.74 10.97
N ILE A 278 2.78 2.99 10.51
CA ILE A 278 1.66 3.91 10.62
C ILE A 278 1.09 4.13 9.23
N ALA A 279 -0.22 3.90 9.08
CA ALA A 279 -0.88 4.07 7.79
C ALA A 279 -0.72 5.52 7.29
N SER A 280 -0.23 5.69 6.08
CA SER A 280 0.15 7.00 5.53
C SER A 280 0.40 6.99 4.04
N THR A 281 0.42 8.19 3.48
CA THR A 281 1.20 8.47 2.28
C THR A 281 2.67 8.60 2.68
N LEU A 282 3.56 7.80 2.07
CA LEU A 282 5.00 7.80 2.33
C LEU A 282 5.79 7.56 1.03
N THR A 283 7.09 7.83 1.04
CA THR A 283 7.95 7.58 -0.12
C THR A 283 8.21 6.09 -0.32
N MET A 284 8.48 5.69 -1.56
CA MET A 284 8.66 4.28 -1.92
C MET A 284 9.87 3.63 -1.23
N ASP A 285 10.95 4.39 -0.99
CA ASP A 285 12.07 3.92 -0.17
C ASP A 285 11.65 3.61 1.27
N ALA A 286 10.84 4.47 1.89
CA ALA A 286 10.29 4.21 3.21
C ALA A 286 9.33 3.00 3.18
N TYR A 287 8.51 2.87 2.14
CA TYR A 287 7.59 1.75 2.03
C TYR A 287 8.27 0.40 1.80
N LEU A 288 9.29 0.32 0.94
CA LEU A 288 9.95 -0.94 0.61
C LEU A 288 11.17 -1.25 1.46
N THR A 289 11.95 -0.25 1.86
CA THR A 289 13.31 -0.46 2.40
C THR A 289 13.60 0.25 3.72
N ASP A 290 12.59 0.80 4.40
CA ASP A 290 12.71 1.17 5.81
C ASP A 290 13.15 -0.04 6.65
N LEU A 291 14.17 0.13 7.48
CA LEU A 291 14.77 -0.98 8.23
C LEU A 291 13.81 -1.68 9.20
N ASN A 292 12.79 -0.96 9.69
CA ASN A 292 11.79 -1.53 10.60
C ASN A 292 10.53 -2.00 9.87
N SER A 293 10.15 -1.31 8.80
CA SER A 293 8.81 -1.44 8.19
C SER A 293 8.79 -1.76 6.70
N GLY A 294 9.95 -1.77 6.05
CA GLY A 294 10.09 -1.94 4.61
C GLY A 294 9.63 -3.31 4.14
N GLN A 295 8.70 -3.35 3.18
CA GLN A 295 8.13 -4.60 2.68
C GLN A 295 9.18 -5.56 2.10
N ALA A 296 10.23 -5.03 1.47
CA ALA A 296 11.23 -5.84 0.78
C ALA A 296 12.12 -6.64 1.75
N TRP A 297 12.13 -6.35 3.06
CA TRP A 297 12.91 -7.12 4.03
C TRP A 297 12.33 -8.49 4.36
N TYR A 298 11.06 -8.75 4.01
CA TYR A 298 10.34 -9.95 4.42
C TYR A 298 9.37 -10.54 3.39
N ARG A 299 9.33 -9.99 2.18
CA ARG A 299 8.53 -10.52 1.07
C ARG A 299 8.96 -9.98 -0.29
N PRO A 300 8.77 -10.74 -1.37
CA PRO A 300 8.85 -10.20 -2.73
C PRO A 300 7.70 -9.24 -3.02
N SER A 301 7.85 -8.43 -4.06
CA SER A 301 6.77 -7.58 -4.58
C SER A 301 6.71 -7.59 -6.11
N ALA A 302 5.54 -7.21 -6.61
CA ALA A 302 5.26 -6.98 -8.01
C ALA A 302 4.55 -5.64 -8.16
N MET A 303 4.83 -4.91 -9.23
CA MET A 303 4.20 -3.64 -9.52
C MET A 303 3.83 -3.57 -11.01
N LEU A 304 2.66 -3.01 -11.31
CA LEU A 304 2.29 -2.64 -12.67
C LEU A 304 2.30 -1.12 -12.76
N VAL A 305 3.22 -0.58 -13.56
CA VAL A 305 3.41 0.85 -13.75
C VAL A 305 2.73 1.30 -15.03
N ALA A 306 1.79 2.23 -14.92
CA ALA A 306 1.34 3.03 -16.05
C ALA A 306 2.19 4.29 -16.18
N VAL A 307 2.91 4.38 -17.29
CA VAL A 307 3.55 5.62 -17.74
C VAL A 307 2.49 6.46 -18.42
N LEU A 308 2.30 7.69 -17.96
CA LEU A 308 1.24 8.58 -18.40
C LEU A 308 1.82 9.75 -19.21
N ARG A 309 1.07 10.19 -20.22
CA ARG A 309 1.37 11.39 -21.00
C ARG A 309 1.22 12.67 -20.17
N GLU A 310 0.13 12.76 -19.41
CA GLU A 310 -0.23 13.90 -18.57
C GLU A 310 -0.39 13.47 -17.11
N PRO A 311 -0.15 14.36 -16.12
CA PRO A 311 -0.21 13.99 -14.71
C PRO A 311 -1.63 13.88 -14.17
N ARG A 312 -2.66 14.24 -14.94
CA ARG A 312 -4.04 14.42 -14.47
C ARG A 312 -4.64 13.19 -13.80
N ALA A 313 -4.44 11.99 -14.36
CA ALA A 313 -4.95 10.75 -13.75
C ALA A 313 -4.26 10.44 -12.40
N ALA A 314 -2.94 10.60 -12.34
CA ALA A 314 -2.16 10.35 -11.13
C ALA A 314 -2.45 11.40 -10.04
N LEU A 315 -2.57 12.69 -10.41
CA LEU A 315 -2.94 13.76 -9.48
C LEU A 315 -4.36 13.58 -8.96
N LEU A 316 -5.32 13.22 -9.82
CA LEU A 316 -6.71 12.96 -9.40
C LEU A 316 -6.76 11.84 -8.36
N TYR A 317 -6.01 10.75 -8.59
CA TYR A 317 -5.89 9.68 -7.61
C TYR A 317 -5.25 10.16 -6.30
N GLN A 318 -4.09 10.82 -6.38
CA GLN A 318 -3.35 11.23 -5.20
C GLN A 318 -4.13 12.24 -4.34
N GLN A 319 -4.89 13.14 -4.96
CA GLN A 319 -5.79 14.06 -4.25
C GLN A 319 -6.97 13.33 -3.63
N GLY A 320 -7.66 12.47 -4.38
CA GLY A 320 -8.78 11.68 -3.87
C GLY A 320 -8.40 10.80 -2.67
N VAL A 321 -7.29 10.06 -2.76
CA VAL A 321 -6.82 9.22 -1.66
C VAL A 321 -6.34 10.04 -0.45
N SER A 322 -5.85 11.26 -0.65
CA SER A 322 -5.51 12.17 0.46
C SER A 322 -6.74 12.55 1.29
N ARG A 323 -7.90 12.69 0.65
CA ARG A 323 -9.19 12.89 1.35
C ARG A 323 -9.55 11.65 2.19
N VAL A 324 -9.36 10.46 1.61
CA VAL A 324 -9.58 9.18 2.32
C VAL A 324 -8.67 9.06 3.54
N PHE A 325 -7.40 9.46 3.45
CA PHE A 325 -6.51 9.49 4.62
C PHE A 325 -7.00 10.44 5.70
N ASN A 326 -7.50 11.63 5.35
CA ASN A 326 -8.07 12.55 6.34
C ASN A 326 -9.27 11.93 7.09
N HIS A 327 -10.17 11.27 6.36
CA HIS A 327 -11.28 10.51 6.96
C HIS A 327 -10.77 9.35 7.83
N PHE A 328 -9.72 8.65 7.37
CA PHE A 328 -9.16 7.50 8.07
C PHE A 328 -8.51 7.90 9.40
N TYR A 329 -7.71 8.98 9.40
CA TYR A 329 -7.13 9.52 10.63
C TYR A 329 -8.20 10.03 11.60
N ARG A 330 -9.31 10.56 11.09
CA ARG A 330 -10.45 11.00 11.93
C ARG A 330 -11.25 9.85 12.54
N HIS A 331 -10.96 8.61 12.14
CA HIS A 331 -11.73 7.43 12.51
C HIS A 331 -13.21 7.49 12.09
N ASP A 332 -13.46 7.98 10.88
CA ASP A 332 -14.79 7.90 10.26
C ASP A 332 -15.14 6.48 9.82
N PHE A 333 -14.12 5.63 9.64
CA PHE A 333 -14.24 4.20 9.43
C PHE A 333 -13.01 3.50 10.01
N SER A 334 -13.17 2.23 10.40
CA SER A 334 -12.08 1.42 10.94
C SER A 334 -11.50 0.49 9.89
N TYR A 335 -10.20 0.17 10.03
CA TYR A 335 -9.57 -0.86 9.22
C TYR A 335 -10.20 -2.23 9.57
N ARG A 336 -10.86 -2.85 8.60
CA ARG A 336 -11.52 -4.16 8.76
C ARG A 336 -10.94 -5.12 7.74
N HIS A 337 -10.26 -6.16 8.21
CA HIS A 337 -9.54 -7.10 7.33
C HIS A 337 -10.38 -7.67 6.18
N ALA A 338 -11.68 -7.86 6.38
CA ALA A 338 -12.55 -8.41 5.35
C ALA A 338 -13.18 -7.36 4.40
N THR A 339 -13.37 -6.12 4.84
CA THR A 339 -14.27 -5.17 4.16
C THR A 339 -13.70 -3.76 3.96
N ALA A 340 -12.66 -3.39 4.70
CA ALA A 340 -12.00 -2.09 4.65
C ALA A 340 -10.50 -2.29 4.95
N ASN A 341 -9.85 -3.12 4.15
CA ASN A 341 -8.41 -3.39 4.23
C ASN A 341 -7.65 -2.60 3.14
N CYS A 342 -6.33 -2.77 3.06
CA CYS A 342 -5.50 -2.09 2.06
C CYS A 342 -6.00 -2.22 0.61
N ALA A 343 -6.45 -3.41 0.20
CA ALA A 343 -7.01 -3.65 -1.13
C ALA A 343 -8.39 -2.99 -1.30
N GLY A 344 -9.30 -3.19 -0.33
CA GLY A 344 -10.65 -2.64 -0.36
C GLY A 344 -10.66 -1.12 -0.42
N ILE A 345 -9.95 -0.46 0.50
CA ILE A 345 -9.89 1.01 0.56
C ILE A 345 -9.31 1.57 -0.76
N SER A 346 -8.24 0.97 -1.27
CA SER A 346 -7.59 1.44 -2.50
C SER A 346 -8.49 1.28 -3.73
N LEU A 347 -9.11 0.11 -3.92
CA LEU A 347 -10.01 -0.12 -5.07
C LEU A 347 -11.29 0.70 -4.97
N ASP A 348 -11.86 0.85 -3.79
CA ASP A 348 -13.05 1.67 -3.61
C ASP A 348 -12.74 3.14 -3.92
N THR A 349 -11.52 3.62 -3.60
CA THR A 349 -11.06 4.95 -4.02
C THR A 349 -10.98 5.07 -5.53
N LEU A 350 -10.41 4.09 -6.24
CA LEU A 350 -10.37 4.08 -7.71
C LEU A 350 -11.79 4.11 -8.32
N ARG A 351 -12.73 3.34 -7.74
CA ARG A 351 -14.16 3.33 -8.15
C ARG A 351 -14.88 4.64 -7.84
N SER A 352 -14.56 5.29 -6.74
CA SER A 352 -15.10 6.61 -6.38
C SER A 352 -14.65 7.69 -7.35
N LEU A 353 -13.45 7.57 -7.89
CA LEU A 353 -12.90 8.43 -8.94
C LEU A 353 -13.39 8.08 -10.36
N GLY A 354 -14.29 7.11 -10.50
CA GLY A 354 -14.91 6.79 -11.78
C GLY A 354 -14.17 5.75 -12.63
N TRP A 355 -13.31 4.92 -12.04
CA TRP A 355 -12.83 3.70 -12.69
C TRP A 355 -13.72 2.51 -12.37
N ASP A 356 -14.38 1.93 -13.39
CA ASP A 356 -15.24 0.75 -13.23
C ASP A 356 -14.41 -0.54 -13.13
N VAL A 357 -13.60 -0.64 -12.07
CA VAL A 357 -12.77 -1.84 -11.81
C VAL A 357 -13.69 -3.03 -11.55
N PRO A 358 -13.59 -4.12 -12.36
CA PRO A 358 -14.51 -5.25 -12.29
C PRO A 358 -14.63 -5.87 -10.89
N LEU A 359 -15.86 -6.22 -10.51
CA LEU A 359 -16.16 -7.03 -9.32
C LEU A 359 -16.05 -8.52 -9.66
N VAL A 360 -15.51 -9.29 -8.72
CA VAL A 360 -15.26 -10.74 -8.83
C VAL A 360 -16.28 -11.57 -8.05
N GLY A 361 -17.04 -10.91 -7.19
CA GLY A 361 -18.03 -11.52 -6.32
C GLY A 361 -17.41 -12.17 -5.08
N PRO A 362 -18.25 -12.50 -4.09
CA PRO A 362 -17.80 -13.12 -2.85
C PRO A 362 -17.38 -14.57 -3.03
N THR A 363 -16.66 -15.12 -2.04
CA THR A 363 -16.26 -16.54 -2.03
C THR A 363 -17.49 -17.46 -2.10
N SER A 364 -18.48 -17.25 -1.22
CA SER A 364 -19.81 -17.87 -1.35
C SER A 364 -20.77 -17.28 -0.31
N LYS A 365 -21.90 -16.73 -0.77
CA LYS A 365 -22.96 -16.25 0.13
C LYS A 365 -23.57 -17.39 0.94
N LEU A 366 -23.73 -18.58 0.33
CA LEU A 366 -24.28 -19.76 1.02
C LEU A 366 -23.33 -20.24 2.12
N LYS A 367 -22.03 -20.37 1.82
CA LYS A 367 -21.03 -20.74 2.84
C LYS A 367 -20.95 -19.68 3.93
N ALA A 368 -21.09 -18.38 3.61
CA ALA A 368 -21.09 -17.33 4.63
C ALA A 368 -22.23 -17.50 5.64
N TRP A 369 -23.46 -17.69 5.16
CA TRP A 369 -24.61 -17.94 6.04
C TRP A 369 -24.44 -19.22 6.85
N ALA A 370 -24.06 -20.34 6.23
CA ALA A 370 -23.86 -21.60 6.96
C ALA A 370 -22.65 -21.56 7.93
N GLY A 371 -21.60 -20.82 7.58
CA GLY A 371 -20.35 -20.73 8.32
C GLY A 371 -20.50 -19.96 9.63
N LEU A 372 -21.41 -18.98 9.70
CA LEU A 372 -21.66 -18.21 10.93
C LEU A 372 -22.08 -19.10 12.11
N PRO A 373 -23.21 -19.85 12.05
CA PRO A 373 -23.62 -20.70 13.17
C PRO A 373 -22.64 -21.86 13.37
N TRP A 374 -22.05 -22.42 12.30
CA TRP A 374 -21.07 -23.49 12.41
C TRP A 374 -19.87 -23.07 13.27
N MET A 375 -19.18 -21.98 12.89
CA MET A 375 -18.00 -21.49 13.60
C MET A 375 -18.35 -20.97 15.00
N ALA A 376 -19.53 -20.36 15.17
CA ALA A 376 -19.98 -19.92 16.48
C ALA A 376 -20.17 -21.08 17.47
N ILE A 377 -20.62 -22.25 16.98
CA ILE A 377 -20.78 -23.46 17.80
C ILE A 377 -19.43 -24.15 18.01
N THR A 378 -18.64 -24.36 16.95
CA THR A 378 -17.38 -25.13 17.05
C THR A 378 -16.30 -24.40 17.86
N GLU A 379 -16.27 -23.06 17.80
CA GLU A 379 -15.32 -22.25 18.58
C GLU A 379 -15.95 -21.61 19.82
N ALA A 380 -17.23 -21.91 20.12
CA ALA A 380 -17.99 -21.28 21.21
C ALA A 380 -17.92 -19.74 21.21
N SER A 381 -17.89 -19.13 20.03
CA SER A 381 -17.59 -17.70 19.83
C SER A 381 -18.42 -17.09 18.69
N ILE A 382 -19.37 -16.21 19.03
CA ILE A 382 -20.15 -15.45 18.02
C ILE A 382 -19.21 -14.60 17.16
N SER A 383 -18.13 -14.07 17.76
CA SER A 383 -17.12 -13.28 17.03
C SER A 383 -16.47 -14.10 15.91
N SER A 384 -16.14 -15.37 16.18
CA SER A 384 -15.58 -16.28 15.17
C SER A 384 -16.57 -16.57 14.04
N GLY A 385 -17.85 -16.77 14.39
CA GLY A 385 -18.93 -16.90 13.40
C GLY A 385 -19.09 -15.65 12.53
N MET A 386 -19.07 -14.46 13.13
CA MET A 386 -19.15 -13.18 12.42
C MET A 386 -17.94 -12.98 11.49
N GLN A 387 -16.73 -13.30 11.95
CA GLN A 387 -15.52 -13.25 11.13
C GLN A 387 -15.65 -14.16 9.90
N ALA A 388 -16.02 -15.43 10.09
CA ALA A 388 -16.23 -16.36 8.98
C ALA A 388 -17.27 -15.84 7.97
N PHE A 389 -18.37 -15.27 8.45
CA PHE A 389 -19.39 -14.65 7.61
C PHE A 389 -18.80 -13.50 6.77
N ASP A 390 -18.08 -12.57 7.40
CA ASP A 390 -17.54 -11.39 6.72
C ASP A 390 -16.51 -11.80 5.67
N TYR A 391 -15.57 -12.72 5.96
CA TYR A 391 -14.59 -13.21 4.98
C TYR A 391 -15.24 -13.92 3.79
N MET A 392 -16.28 -14.72 4.01
CA MET A 392 -16.94 -15.47 2.92
C MET A 392 -17.90 -14.62 2.08
N SER A 393 -18.42 -13.52 2.65
CA SER A 393 -19.37 -12.61 2.01
C SER A 393 -18.75 -11.35 1.42
N ALA A 394 -17.49 -11.06 1.76
CA ALA A 394 -16.73 -9.94 1.22
C ALA A 394 -16.48 -10.08 -0.28
N GLU A 395 -16.43 -8.95 -0.98
CA GLU A 395 -16.00 -8.87 -2.37
C GLU A 395 -14.53 -9.27 -2.48
N ARG A 396 -14.20 -10.28 -3.30
CA ARG A 396 -12.84 -10.84 -3.34
C ARG A 396 -11.79 -9.84 -3.81
N SER A 397 -12.14 -8.92 -4.72
CA SER A 397 -11.22 -7.84 -5.11
C SER A 397 -10.89 -6.89 -3.95
N ASN A 398 -11.78 -6.75 -2.98
CA ASN A 398 -11.60 -5.89 -1.80
C ASN A 398 -11.01 -6.65 -0.60
N LEU A 399 -10.97 -7.98 -0.68
CA LEU A 399 -10.46 -8.85 0.37
C LEU A 399 -9.01 -9.24 0.14
N PHE A 400 -8.67 -9.70 -1.07
CA PHE A 400 -7.35 -10.27 -1.38
C PHE A 400 -6.50 -9.30 -2.21
N PRO A 401 -5.36 -8.82 -1.68
CA PRO A 401 -4.39 -8.01 -2.43
C PRO A 401 -4.03 -8.56 -3.81
N PHE A 402 -3.81 -9.88 -3.92
CA PHE A 402 -3.51 -10.54 -5.19
C PHE A 402 -4.64 -10.35 -6.21
N VAL A 403 -5.90 -10.52 -5.78
CA VAL A 403 -7.07 -10.38 -6.65
C VAL A 403 -7.22 -8.92 -7.06
N ALA A 404 -7.04 -7.97 -6.13
CA ALA A 404 -7.10 -6.54 -6.41
C ALA A 404 -6.12 -6.12 -7.52
N PHE A 405 -4.85 -6.51 -7.37
CA PHE A 405 -3.81 -6.28 -8.36
C PHE A 405 -4.17 -6.90 -9.71
N ASN A 406 -4.62 -8.16 -9.72
CA ASN A 406 -4.92 -8.86 -10.95
C ASN A 406 -6.12 -8.25 -11.69
N VAL A 407 -7.18 -7.83 -11.00
CA VAL A 407 -8.37 -7.24 -11.67
C VAL A 407 -8.08 -5.85 -12.19
N ALA A 408 -7.50 -4.95 -11.38
CA ALA A 408 -7.20 -3.59 -11.81
C ALA A 408 -6.11 -3.59 -12.89
N GLY A 409 -5.07 -4.41 -12.71
CA GLY A 409 -3.98 -4.52 -13.67
C GLY A 409 -4.40 -5.15 -14.99
N SER A 410 -5.24 -6.19 -14.97
CA SER A 410 -5.72 -6.83 -16.21
C SER A 410 -6.71 -5.93 -16.95
N ASP A 411 -7.52 -5.15 -16.22
CA ASP A 411 -8.42 -4.17 -16.82
C ASP A 411 -7.64 -3.05 -17.52
N LEU A 412 -6.59 -2.54 -16.86
CA LEU A 412 -5.65 -1.56 -17.41
C LEU A 412 -4.95 -2.10 -18.66
N LEU A 413 -4.34 -3.29 -18.59
CA LEU A 413 -3.62 -3.92 -19.70
C LEU A 413 -4.53 -4.34 -20.86
N GLY A 414 -5.77 -4.71 -20.56
CA GLY A 414 -6.70 -5.29 -21.53
C GLY A 414 -7.69 -4.29 -22.12
N ARG A 415 -8.56 -3.73 -21.28
CA ARG A 415 -9.70 -2.93 -21.73
C ARG A 415 -9.29 -1.47 -22.00
N LEU A 416 -8.56 -0.85 -21.07
CA LEU A 416 -8.20 0.56 -21.17
C LEU A 416 -7.20 0.85 -22.29
N THR A 417 -6.17 0.02 -22.46
CA THR A 417 -5.19 0.15 -23.58
C THR A 417 -5.82 -0.02 -24.96
N ARG A 418 -6.98 -0.69 -25.05
CA ARG A 418 -7.76 -0.84 -26.29
C ARG A 418 -8.77 0.30 -26.49
N GLY A 419 -8.73 1.35 -25.66
CA GLY A 419 -9.62 2.51 -25.74
C GLY A 419 -11.07 2.21 -25.34
N LYS A 420 -11.34 1.08 -24.66
CA LYS A 420 -12.68 0.72 -24.19
C LYS A 420 -12.95 1.35 -22.83
N THR A 421 -13.14 2.65 -22.82
CA THR A 421 -13.24 3.46 -21.60
C THR A 421 -14.59 4.16 -21.51
N ALA A 422 -15.03 4.46 -20.29
CA ALA A 422 -16.13 5.36 -20.03
C ALA A 422 -15.87 6.76 -20.60
N GLU A 423 -16.94 7.55 -20.75
CA GLU A 423 -16.88 8.92 -21.29
C GLU A 423 -16.39 9.96 -20.26
N GLN A 424 -16.21 9.56 -19.00
CA GLN A 424 -15.80 10.45 -17.91
C GLN A 424 -15.06 9.69 -16.80
N GLY A 425 -14.47 10.41 -15.86
CA GLY A 425 -13.82 9.85 -14.68
C GLY A 425 -12.37 9.41 -14.92
N LEU A 426 -11.78 8.82 -13.88
CA LEU A 426 -10.41 8.31 -13.90
C LEU A 426 -10.19 7.32 -15.04
N GLU A 427 -11.20 6.53 -15.40
CA GLU A 427 -11.12 5.59 -16.51
C GLU A 427 -10.84 6.26 -17.84
N GLN A 428 -11.54 7.36 -18.14
CA GLN A 428 -11.33 8.13 -19.35
C GLN A 428 -9.91 8.70 -19.37
N LEU A 429 -9.47 9.32 -18.27
CA LEU A 429 -8.14 9.90 -18.17
C LEU A 429 -7.05 8.85 -18.40
N LEU A 430 -7.17 7.66 -17.80
CA LEU A 430 -6.25 6.55 -18.02
C LEU A 430 -6.28 6.07 -19.48
N GLY A 431 -7.47 5.94 -20.09
CA GLY A 431 -7.62 5.57 -21.50
C GLY A 431 -6.92 6.53 -22.45
N GLU A 432 -6.94 7.83 -22.15
CA GLU A 432 -6.32 8.89 -22.94
C GLU A 432 -4.80 9.00 -22.69
N ASP A 433 -4.33 8.81 -21.45
CA ASP A 433 -2.97 9.17 -21.07
C ASP A 433 -1.99 8.00 -20.95
N VAL A 434 -2.45 6.76 -20.78
CA VAL A 434 -1.52 5.63 -20.66
C VAL A 434 -0.72 5.46 -21.94
N GLU A 435 0.61 5.57 -21.87
CA GLU A 435 1.52 5.45 -23.01
C GLU A 435 2.35 4.17 -22.97
N ALA A 436 2.60 3.62 -21.78
CA ALA A 436 3.24 2.33 -21.60
C ALA A 436 2.81 1.64 -20.30
N LEU A 437 2.86 0.31 -20.29
CA LEU A 437 2.64 -0.53 -19.12
C LEU A 437 3.86 -1.41 -18.87
N ILE A 438 4.48 -1.22 -17.71
CA ILE A 438 5.70 -1.92 -17.30
C ILE A 438 5.37 -2.78 -16.07
N TYR A 439 5.58 -4.09 -16.17
CA TYR A 439 5.59 -4.98 -15.02
C TYR A 439 6.97 -4.94 -14.37
N VAL A 440 7.01 -4.72 -13.06
CA VAL A 440 8.24 -4.67 -12.26
C VAL A 440 8.17 -5.76 -11.20
N HIS A 441 9.24 -6.54 -11.09
CA HIS A 441 9.44 -7.51 -10.03
C HIS A 441 10.52 -7.00 -9.06
N VAL A 442 10.21 -7.05 -7.77
CA VAL A 442 11.09 -6.64 -6.68
C VAL A 442 11.36 -7.86 -5.80
N PRO A 443 12.62 -8.27 -5.61
CA PRO A 443 12.93 -9.41 -4.77
C PRO A 443 12.85 -9.07 -3.29
N GLN A 444 12.91 -10.10 -2.46
CA GLN A 444 13.12 -9.90 -1.03
C GLN A 444 14.61 -9.65 -0.78
N ILE A 445 14.92 -8.57 -0.07
CA ILE A 445 16.26 -8.31 0.44
C ILE A 445 16.56 -9.36 1.53
N PRO A 446 17.68 -10.08 1.45
CA PRO A 446 18.08 -11.01 2.51
C PRO A 446 18.14 -10.32 3.87
N SER A 447 17.52 -10.93 4.89
CA SER A 447 17.42 -10.42 6.25
C SER A 447 17.38 -11.58 7.24
N SER A 448 17.15 -11.33 8.52
CA SER A 448 16.91 -12.38 9.51
C SER A 448 15.63 -13.20 9.27
N ARG A 449 14.77 -12.81 8.33
CA ARG A 449 13.46 -13.44 8.08
C ARG A 449 13.49 -14.43 6.93
N ALA A 450 12.63 -15.45 7.01
CA ALA A 450 12.47 -16.41 5.92
C ALA A 450 12.03 -15.72 4.61
N PHE A 451 12.45 -16.29 3.48
CA PHE A 451 11.96 -15.84 2.17
C PHE A 451 10.45 -16.10 2.08
N GLY A 452 9.71 -15.05 1.74
CA GLY A 452 8.29 -15.09 1.45
C GLY A 452 8.01 -15.64 0.05
N GLN A 453 6.74 -15.54 -0.34
CA GLN A 453 6.25 -16.13 -1.59
C GLN A 453 5.10 -15.32 -2.18
N ALA A 454 4.55 -15.74 -3.32
CA ALA A 454 3.38 -15.09 -3.90
C ALA A 454 2.17 -15.10 -2.94
N PRO A 455 1.38 -14.01 -2.87
CA PRO A 455 0.26 -13.94 -1.93
C PRO A 455 -0.90 -14.85 -2.35
N VAL A 456 -1.74 -15.21 -1.39
CA VAL A 456 -2.94 -16.03 -1.65
C VAL A 456 -4.01 -15.25 -2.41
N SER A 457 -4.79 -15.99 -3.19
CA SER A 457 -5.89 -15.45 -4.00
C SER A 457 -7.28 -15.83 -3.49
N SER A 458 -7.35 -16.72 -2.49
CA SER A 458 -8.61 -17.24 -1.97
C SER A 458 -8.48 -17.72 -0.52
N TYR A 459 -9.64 -17.88 0.13
CA TYR A 459 -9.73 -18.44 1.47
C TYR A 459 -9.26 -19.90 1.51
N ASP A 460 -9.65 -20.71 0.52
CA ASP A 460 -9.26 -22.13 0.47
C ASP A 460 -7.73 -22.26 0.32
N GLU A 461 -7.10 -21.40 -0.49
CA GLU A 461 -5.64 -21.33 -0.62
C GLU A 461 -4.98 -20.88 0.69
N TYR A 462 -5.53 -19.88 1.37
CA TYR A 462 -5.06 -19.46 2.70
C TYR A 462 -5.08 -20.63 3.69
N MET A 463 -6.21 -21.31 3.81
CA MET A 463 -6.37 -22.44 4.73
C MET A 463 -5.46 -23.63 4.38
N SER A 464 -5.00 -23.75 3.14
CA SER A 464 -4.05 -24.79 2.74
C SER A 464 -2.59 -24.49 3.12
N ARG A 465 -2.27 -23.22 3.44
CA ARG A 465 -0.90 -22.78 3.78
C ARG A 465 -0.66 -22.70 5.29
N VAL A 466 -1.70 -22.44 6.06
CA VAL A 466 -1.62 -22.37 7.53
C VAL A 466 -1.79 -23.76 8.17
N PRO A 467 -1.23 -23.98 9.37
CA PRO A 467 -1.50 -25.20 10.15
C PRO A 467 -3.00 -25.38 10.42
N ALA A 468 -3.47 -26.63 10.43
CA ALA A 468 -4.88 -26.94 10.72
C ALA A 468 -5.27 -26.56 12.17
N ASP A 469 -4.33 -26.68 13.11
CA ASP A 469 -4.50 -26.24 14.49
C ASP A 469 -4.05 -24.77 14.63
N ARG A 470 -4.98 -23.90 15.01
CA ARG A 470 -4.71 -22.47 15.24
C ARG A 470 -3.69 -22.21 16.34
N ALA A 471 -3.54 -23.12 17.31
CA ALA A 471 -2.52 -22.98 18.34
C ALA A 471 -1.08 -23.10 17.80
N GLN A 472 -0.92 -23.62 16.58
CA GLN A 472 0.37 -23.73 15.91
C GLN A 472 0.68 -22.54 15.01
N TRP A 473 -0.25 -21.58 14.88
CA TRP A 473 -0.04 -20.42 14.02
C TRP A 473 1.04 -19.51 14.60
N LYS A 474 1.96 -19.09 13.75
CA LYS A 474 2.96 -18.07 14.03
C LYS A 474 2.33 -16.71 13.80
N VAL A 475 1.95 -16.06 14.90
CA VAL A 475 1.36 -14.73 14.91
C VAL A 475 2.13 -13.87 15.89
N LEU A 476 2.47 -12.65 15.46
CA LEU A 476 3.07 -11.65 16.33
C LEU A 476 1.96 -10.73 16.85
N PRO A 477 1.66 -10.74 18.17
CA PRO A 477 0.58 -9.94 18.72
C PRO A 477 0.83 -8.45 18.51
N ALA A 478 -0.17 -7.75 17.96
CA ALA A 478 -0.16 -6.30 17.86
C ALA A 478 -0.98 -5.70 19.03
N PRO A 479 -0.35 -5.03 20.01
CA PRO A 479 -1.10 -4.43 21.10
C PRO A 479 -2.00 -3.30 20.56
N PRO A 480 -3.17 -3.05 21.20
CA PRO A 480 -4.09 -2.02 20.73
C PRO A 480 -3.48 -0.63 20.86
N ARG A 481 -3.80 0.23 19.89
CA ARG A 481 -3.47 1.67 19.87
C ARG A 481 -4.78 2.45 20.02
N ALA A 482 -5.23 2.61 21.27
CA ALA A 482 -6.50 3.24 21.55
C ALA A 482 -6.53 4.70 21.07
N PHE A 483 -7.50 5.03 20.22
CA PHE A 483 -7.70 6.40 19.75
C PHE A 483 -8.21 7.31 20.87
N PRO A 484 -7.65 8.53 21.03
CA PRO A 484 -8.10 9.44 22.06
C PRO A 484 -9.54 9.91 21.83
N ASP A 485 -10.41 9.75 22.83
CA ASP A 485 -11.80 10.18 22.72
C ASP A 485 -11.93 11.70 22.49
N ALA A 486 -11.00 12.49 23.04
CA ALA A 486 -10.94 13.94 22.84
C ALA A 486 -10.70 14.37 21.38
N LEU A 487 -10.22 13.44 20.53
CA LEU A 487 -9.94 13.69 19.12
C LEU A 487 -11.06 13.20 18.18
N ARG A 488 -12.10 12.55 18.72
CA ARG A 488 -13.26 12.09 17.93
C ARG A 488 -14.11 13.29 17.51
N ASP A 489 -14.43 13.37 16.21
CA ASP A 489 -15.33 14.40 15.69
C ASP A 489 -16.78 13.94 15.84
N VAL A 490 -17.59 14.74 16.55
CA VAL A 490 -19.03 14.46 16.73
C VAL A 490 -19.82 14.52 15.42
N ARG A 491 -19.27 15.15 14.38
CA ARG A 491 -19.85 15.20 13.02
C ARG A 491 -19.42 14.04 12.15
N ALA A 492 -18.50 13.18 12.60
CA ALA A 492 -18.08 12.00 11.85
C ALA A 492 -19.31 11.15 11.49
N PRO A 493 -19.41 10.66 10.25
CA PRO A 493 -20.49 9.76 9.86
C PRO A 493 -20.43 8.51 10.73
N LYS A 494 -21.59 7.96 11.08
CA LYS A 494 -21.64 6.68 11.78
C LYS A 494 -21.19 5.58 10.84
N GLU A 495 -20.22 4.79 11.27
CA GLU A 495 -19.79 3.62 10.50
C GLU A 495 -20.96 2.66 10.28
N GLU A 496 -21.11 2.16 9.06
CA GLU A 496 -22.15 1.19 8.75
C GLU A 496 -21.98 -0.10 9.58
N LEU A 497 -23.11 -0.58 10.11
CA LEU A 497 -23.19 -1.86 10.79
C LEU A 497 -22.71 -3.00 9.88
N PRO A 498 -21.68 -3.78 10.30
CA PRO A 498 -21.18 -4.91 9.52
C PRO A 498 -22.29 -5.89 9.11
N LYS A 499 -22.13 -6.49 7.92
CA LYS A 499 -23.10 -7.47 7.39
C LYS A 499 -23.26 -8.67 8.32
N SER A 500 -22.17 -9.13 8.96
CA SER A 500 -22.20 -10.16 9.99
C SER A 500 -23.12 -9.82 11.17
N ARG A 501 -23.13 -8.57 11.67
CA ARG A 501 -24.06 -8.16 12.75
C ARG A 501 -25.51 -8.25 12.31
N ARG A 502 -25.82 -7.85 11.07
CA ARG A 502 -27.17 -8.02 10.50
C ARG A 502 -27.53 -9.51 10.42
N ALA A 503 -26.59 -10.36 10.01
CA ALA A 503 -26.80 -11.81 9.96
C ALA A 503 -27.06 -12.42 11.35
N VAL A 504 -26.34 -11.97 12.40
CA VAL A 504 -26.61 -12.37 13.80
C VAL A 504 -28.02 -12.00 14.22
N VAL A 505 -28.49 -10.78 13.90
CA VAL A 505 -29.88 -10.37 14.20
C VAL A 505 -30.88 -11.27 13.50
N VAL A 506 -30.66 -11.60 12.23
CA VAL A 506 -31.52 -12.53 11.47
C VAL A 506 -31.56 -13.91 12.14
N TYR A 507 -30.41 -14.47 12.51
CA TYR A 507 -30.35 -15.74 13.24
C TYR A 507 -31.07 -15.66 14.60
N GLY A 508 -30.90 -14.58 15.35
CA GLY A 508 -31.58 -14.37 16.63
C GLY A 508 -33.10 -14.36 16.49
N VAL A 509 -33.63 -13.67 15.47
CA VAL A 509 -35.07 -13.65 15.16
C VAL A 509 -35.57 -15.04 14.78
N LEU A 510 -34.84 -15.79 13.94
CA LEU A 510 -35.22 -17.15 13.54
C LEU A 510 -35.25 -18.12 14.72
N ILE A 511 -34.26 -18.05 15.61
CA ILE A 511 -34.19 -18.87 16.82
C ILE A 511 -35.35 -18.54 17.77
N ALA A 512 -35.64 -17.25 18.00
CA ALA A 512 -36.75 -16.83 18.84
C ALA A 512 -38.11 -17.29 18.29
N ALA A 513 -38.32 -17.15 16.97
CA ALA A 513 -39.52 -17.63 16.31
C ALA A 513 -39.68 -19.16 16.42
N PHE A 514 -38.59 -19.91 16.26
CA PHE A 514 -38.60 -21.37 16.41
C PHE A 514 -38.88 -21.81 17.85
N ALA A 515 -38.27 -21.14 18.84
CA ALA A 515 -38.54 -21.40 20.26
C ALA A 515 -39.99 -21.10 20.63
N LEU A 516 -40.55 -19.99 20.13
CA LEU A 516 -41.96 -19.65 20.31
C LEU A 516 -42.88 -20.69 19.66
N TYR A 517 -42.57 -21.15 18.45
CA TYR A 517 -43.30 -22.21 17.78
C TYR A 517 -43.30 -23.51 18.60
N LEU A 518 -42.15 -23.92 19.13
CA LEU A 518 -42.04 -25.10 19.99
C LEU A 518 -42.83 -24.94 21.30
N MET A 519 -42.73 -23.79 21.96
CA MET A 519 -43.51 -23.48 23.17
C MET A 519 -45.02 -23.55 22.90
N LEU A 520 -45.50 -22.93 21.82
CA LEU A 520 -46.91 -22.99 21.43
C LEU A 520 -47.36 -24.43 21.14
N ARG A 521 -46.49 -25.24 20.53
CA ARG A 521 -46.78 -26.65 20.26
C ARG A 521 -46.82 -27.50 21.53
N LEU A 522 -45.96 -27.21 22.50
CA LEU A 522 -45.93 -27.85 23.82
C LEU A 522 -47.17 -27.47 24.64
N VAL A 523 -47.53 -26.19 24.70
CA VAL A 523 -48.74 -25.71 25.39
C VAL A 523 -49.97 -26.42 24.81
N ARG A 524 -50.12 -26.47 23.48
CA ARG A 524 -51.24 -27.18 22.83
C ARG A 524 -51.33 -28.66 23.20
N ARG A 525 -50.20 -29.33 23.40
CA ARG A 525 -50.15 -30.74 23.82
C ARG A 525 -50.44 -30.95 25.31
N LEU A 526 -50.24 -29.95 26.15
CA LEU A 526 -50.55 -30.00 27.59
C LEU A 526 -51.99 -29.60 27.89
N THR A 527 -52.65 -28.88 26.96
CA THR A 527 -54.07 -28.49 27.04
C THR A 527 -55.01 -29.47 26.33
N GLN A 528 -54.47 -30.53 25.72
CA GLN A 528 -55.19 -31.71 25.22
C GLN A 528 -54.96 -32.85 26.21
#